data_AF-A0A926LBF6-F1
#
_entry.id   AF-A0A926LBF6-F1
#
_cell.length_a   1.000
_cell.length_b   1.000
_cell.length_c   1.000
_cell.angle_alpha   90.00
_cell.angle_beta   90.00
_cell.angle_gamma   90.00
#
_symmetry.space_group_name_H-M   'P 1'
#
loop_
_entity.id
_entity.type
_entity.pdbx_description
1 polymer ?
#
loop_
_entity_poly.entity_id
_entity_poly.type
_entity_poly.pdbx_seq_one_letter_code
_entity_poly.pdbx_strand_id
1 'polypeptide(L)'
;MGTALEPIELPDWAWERAEVRQSLRARDMGAVFRHAQQYAGASQARIATATGMTQARVSEVISGRREVSRLDVYERIADGLHMPDDARHLLGLAASRERRAGGAAFDLAAFPEVVRVYQAQSSAAEEIQQQARAATELDVLAVRGLGLIGLNDSLLRACLPRERGGKGLSVRVALLDPDSDALDRRAAEIGESAESLASGVRLAEARLRELADVGDVSVWRYRMLPTWRLIRTDGTLFVGAFDAGWEGHESALYKVMETPHGPLYRGFRRMFEAVIVGARRTI
;
A
#
# COMPACT_ATOMS: atom_id res chain seq x y z
N MET A 1 -18.99 22.07 32.79
CA MET A 1 -19.32 22.87 31.59
C MET A 1 -18.43 22.37 30.47
N GLY A 2 -18.97 21.65 29.49
CA GLY A 2 -18.20 21.09 28.37
C GLY A 2 -17.73 22.21 27.44
N THR A 3 -16.47 22.14 27.01
CA THR A 3 -15.87 23.12 26.11
C THR A 3 -16.47 22.98 24.70
N ALA A 4 -16.40 24.03 23.88
CA ALA A 4 -16.92 24.02 22.51
C ALA A 4 -16.25 23.00 21.56
N LEU A 5 -15.18 22.33 22.02
CA LEU A 5 -14.36 21.39 21.25
C LEU A 5 -14.61 19.92 21.62
N GLU A 6 -15.38 19.63 22.67
CA GLU A 6 -15.67 18.24 23.06
C GLU A 6 -16.76 17.63 22.16
N PRO A 7 -16.55 16.40 21.64
CA PRO A 7 -17.56 15.61 20.93
C PRO A 7 -18.89 15.57 21.68
N ILE A 8 -20.00 15.78 20.97
CA ILE A 8 -21.31 15.49 21.53
C ILE A 8 -21.48 13.97 21.44
N GLU A 9 -21.42 13.32 22.59
CA GLU A 9 -21.61 11.87 22.72
C GLU A 9 -22.83 11.60 23.58
N LEU A 10 -23.82 10.94 22.98
CA LEU A 10 -24.94 10.37 23.72
C LEU A 10 -24.52 8.96 24.16
N PRO A 11 -24.81 8.54 25.40
CA PRO A 11 -24.60 7.16 25.82
C PRO A 11 -25.38 6.17 24.93
N ASP A 12 -24.84 4.96 24.72
CA ASP A 12 -25.47 3.95 23.84
C ASP A 12 -26.94 3.67 24.21
N TRP A 13 -27.23 3.54 25.50
CA TRP A 13 -28.60 3.31 25.99
C TRP A 13 -29.58 4.42 25.57
N ALA A 14 -29.10 5.64 25.32
CA ALA A 14 -29.95 6.74 24.87
C ALA A 14 -30.37 6.56 23.40
N TRP A 15 -29.49 6.05 22.54
CA TRP A 15 -29.80 5.72 21.14
C TRP A 15 -30.80 4.57 21.00
N GLU A 16 -30.80 3.66 21.97
CA GLU A 16 -31.71 2.50 22.00
C GLU A 16 -33.14 2.85 22.43
N ARG A 17 -33.37 4.02 23.04
CA ARG A 17 -34.69 4.45 23.52
C ARG A 17 -35.70 4.56 22.37
N ALA A 18 -36.92 4.07 22.61
CA ALA A 18 -37.97 3.98 21.60
C ALA A 18 -38.29 5.34 20.96
N GLU A 19 -38.33 6.40 21.76
CA GLU A 19 -38.57 7.78 21.34
C GLU A 19 -37.45 8.33 20.45
N VAL A 20 -36.19 7.97 20.71
CA VAL A 20 -35.04 8.39 19.90
C VAL A 20 -35.07 7.66 18.56
N ARG A 21 -35.28 6.34 18.59
CA ARG A 21 -35.44 5.52 17.37
C ARG A 21 -36.62 6.00 16.52
N GLN A 22 -37.72 6.42 17.14
CA GLN A 22 -38.87 6.96 16.43
C GLN A 22 -38.55 8.30 15.76
N SER A 23 -37.87 9.22 16.45
CA SER A 23 -37.41 10.49 15.87
C SER A 23 -36.50 10.28 14.66
N LEU A 24 -35.59 9.30 14.71
CA LEU A 24 -34.72 8.95 13.60
C LEU A 24 -35.51 8.42 12.38
N ARG A 25 -36.45 7.49 12.60
CA ARG A 25 -37.31 6.96 11.52
C ARG A 25 -38.18 8.04 10.87
N ALA A 26 -38.70 8.97 11.68
CA ALA A 26 -39.50 10.10 11.21
C ALA A 26 -38.64 11.24 10.62
N ARG A 27 -37.31 11.14 10.69
CA ARG A 27 -36.36 12.19 10.32
C ARG A 27 -36.61 13.54 11.03
N ASP A 28 -37.16 13.49 12.24
CA ASP A 28 -37.40 14.68 13.07
C ASP A 28 -36.10 15.13 13.75
N MET A 29 -35.33 15.97 13.05
CA MET A 29 -34.07 16.50 13.56
C MET A 29 -34.27 17.48 14.72
N GLY A 30 -35.44 18.10 14.85
CA GLY A 30 -35.79 18.93 16.00
C GLY A 30 -35.83 18.09 17.28
N ALA A 31 -36.46 16.90 17.21
CA ALA A 31 -36.48 15.95 18.30
C ALA A 31 -35.10 15.35 18.58
N VAL A 32 -34.33 14.97 17.55
CA VAL A 32 -32.95 14.48 17.73
C VAL A 32 -32.08 15.50 18.44
N PHE A 33 -32.17 16.79 18.09
CA PHE A 33 -31.45 17.83 18.82
C PHE A 33 -31.91 17.94 20.27
N ARG A 34 -33.22 17.89 20.56
CA ARG A 34 -33.72 17.87 21.94
C ARG A 34 -33.17 16.68 22.74
N HIS A 35 -33.10 15.49 22.14
CA HIS A 35 -32.48 14.32 22.77
C HIS A 35 -30.99 14.54 23.06
N ALA A 36 -30.25 15.18 22.15
CA ALA A 36 -28.85 15.56 22.39
C ALA A 36 -28.70 16.59 23.53
N GLN A 37 -29.63 17.55 23.65
CA GLN A 37 -29.65 18.47 24.80
C GLN A 37 -29.93 17.72 26.11
N GLN A 38 -30.90 16.80 26.09
CA GLN A 38 -31.36 16.06 27.27
C GLN A 38 -30.33 15.05 27.78
N TYR A 39 -29.74 14.25 26.89
CA TYR A 39 -28.90 13.12 27.29
C TYR A 39 -27.39 13.42 27.28
N ALA A 40 -26.95 14.43 26.52
CA ALA A 40 -25.54 14.83 26.45
C ALA A 40 -25.27 16.25 26.98
N GLY A 41 -26.31 16.95 27.48
CA GLY A 41 -26.17 18.32 27.98
C GLY A 41 -25.72 19.33 26.92
N ALA A 42 -25.89 19.01 25.63
CA ALA A 42 -25.39 19.84 24.54
C ALA A 42 -26.21 21.14 24.42
N SER A 43 -25.55 22.29 24.41
CA SER A 43 -26.22 23.56 24.11
C SER A 43 -26.51 23.68 22.61
N GLN A 44 -27.46 24.55 22.21
CA GLN A 44 -27.71 24.80 20.78
C GLN A 44 -26.47 25.33 20.05
N ALA A 45 -25.63 26.12 20.72
CA ALA A 45 -24.36 26.59 20.18
C ALA A 45 -23.39 25.41 19.94
N ARG A 46 -23.32 24.45 20.86
CA ARG A 46 -22.48 23.25 20.70
C ARG A 46 -22.99 22.35 19.56
N ILE A 47 -24.31 22.15 19.48
CA ILE A 47 -24.95 21.41 18.37
C ILE A 47 -24.65 22.09 17.03
N ALA A 48 -24.75 23.42 16.98
CA ALA A 48 -24.46 24.20 15.79
C ALA A 48 -23.01 23.98 15.31
N THR A 49 -22.05 24.12 16.22
CA THR A 49 -20.62 23.83 15.93
C THR A 49 -20.41 22.41 15.44
N ALA A 50 -20.94 21.41 16.15
CA ALA A 50 -20.73 19.99 15.83
C ALA A 50 -21.33 19.58 14.48
N THR A 51 -22.46 20.18 14.08
CA THR A 51 -23.18 19.84 12.85
C THR A 51 -22.88 20.78 11.68
N GLY A 52 -21.98 21.76 11.88
CA GLY A 52 -21.65 22.80 10.90
C GLY A 52 -22.81 23.75 10.57
N MET A 53 -23.76 23.92 11.48
CA MET A 53 -24.94 24.79 11.35
C MET A 53 -24.71 26.10 12.12
N THR A 54 -25.52 27.13 11.86
CA THR A 54 -25.56 28.31 12.74
C THR A 54 -26.46 28.05 13.95
N GLN A 55 -26.22 28.70 15.09
CA GLN A 55 -27.09 28.54 16.27
C GLN A 55 -28.54 28.93 15.98
N ALA A 56 -28.76 29.99 15.19
CA ALA A 56 -30.09 30.39 14.74
C ALA A 56 -30.78 29.27 13.95
N ARG A 57 -30.05 28.60 13.06
CA ARG A 57 -30.55 27.46 12.27
C ARG A 57 -30.94 26.28 13.16
N VAL A 58 -30.13 25.95 14.17
CA VAL A 58 -30.47 24.90 15.15
C VAL A 58 -31.74 25.24 15.92
N SER A 59 -31.90 26.50 16.34
CA SER A 59 -33.11 26.98 17.01
C SER A 59 -34.36 26.90 16.13
N GLU A 60 -34.27 27.28 14.85
CA GLU A 60 -35.35 27.12 13.87
C GLU A 60 -35.79 25.66 13.71
N VAL A 61 -34.83 24.73 13.68
CA VAL A 61 -35.11 23.28 13.57
C VAL A 61 -35.76 22.75 14.84
N ILE A 62 -35.26 23.11 16.03
CA ILE A 62 -35.86 22.69 17.31
C ILE A 62 -37.28 23.24 17.48
N SER A 63 -37.53 24.48 17.03
CA SER A 63 -38.84 25.12 17.11
C SER A 63 -39.82 24.71 16.01
N GLY A 64 -39.42 23.83 15.08
CA GLY A 64 -40.27 23.38 13.98
C GLY A 64 -40.50 24.43 12.89
N ARG A 65 -39.82 25.58 12.95
CA ARG A 65 -39.90 26.63 11.92
C ARG A 65 -39.13 26.26 10.66
N ARG A 66 -38.29 25.22 10.72
CA ARG A 66 -37.50 24.76 9.60
C ARG A 66 -37.24 23.26 9.63
N GLU A 67 -37.50 22.63 8.50
CA GLU A 67 -37.19 21.21 8.31
C GLU A 67 -35.81 21.01 7.66
N VAL A 68 -35.19 19.88 7.99
CA VAL A 68 -34.00 19.37 7.30
C VAL A 68 -34.46 18.44 6.20
N SER A 69 -34.13 18.72 4.95
CA SER A 69 -34.60 17.93 3.80
C SER A 69 -33.49 17.40 2.90
N ARG A 70 -32.27 17.94 3.00
CA ARG A 70 -31.15 17.52 2.17
C ARG A 70 -30.32 16.43 2.84
N LEU A 71 -29.92 15.43 2.05
CA LEU A 71 -29.16 14.26 2.51
C LEU A 71 -27.82 14.64 3.15
N ASP A 72 -27.09 15.59 2.56
CA ASP A 72 -25.82 16.10 3.06
C ASP A 72 -25.93 16.73 4.47
N VAL A 73 -27.09 17.33 4.78
CA VAL A 73 -27.36 17.90 6.11
C VAL A 73 -27.64 16.79 7.12
N TYR A 74 -28.34 15.72 6.73
CA TYR A 74 -28.54 14.54 7.60
C TYR A 74 -27.21 13.85 7.91
N GLU A 75 -26.33 13.69 6.93
CA GLU A 75 -24.99 13.11 7.11
C GLU A 75 -24.15 13.94 8.09
N ARG A 76 -24.12 15.27 7.92
CA ARG A 76 -23.44 16.17 8.85
C ARG A 76 -24.00 16.13 10.28
N ILE A 77 -25.32 15.99 10.43
CA ILE A 77 -25.95 15.86 11.75
C ILE A 77 -25.55 14.53 12.39
N ALA A 78 -25.59 13.43 11.63
CA ALA A 78 -25.19 12.12 12.11
C ALA A 78 -23.70 12.05 12.49
N ASP A 79 -22.84 12.71 11.71
CA ASP A 79 -21.42 12.84 11.98
C ASP A 79 -21.13 13.72 13.20
N GLY A 80 -21.82 14.85 13.32
CA GLY A 80 -21.63 15.80 14.43
C GLY A 80 -22.10 15.27 15.78
N LEU A 81 -23.11 14.40 15.79
CA LEU A 81 -23.65 13.75 16.99
C LEU A 81 -23.04 12.36 17.26
N HIS A 82 -22.03 11.95 16.48
CA HIS A 82 -21.38 10.65 16.57
C HIS A 82 -22.40 9.49 16.61
N MET A 83 -23.40 9.52 15.71
CA MET A 83 -24.44 8.51 15.67
C MET A 83 -23.85 7.11 15.41
N PRO A 84 -24.21 6.09 16.22
CA PRO A 84 -23.86 4.70 15.95
C PRO A 84 -24.54 4.20 14.67
N ASP A 85 -24.03 3.10 14.13
CA ASP A 85 -24.46 2.58 12.82
C ASP A 85 -25.95 2.21 12.79
N ASP A 86 -26.49 1.67 13.87
CA ASP A 86 -27.90 1.32 13.96
C ASP A 86 -28.80 2.58 13.92
N ALA A 87 -28.40 3.67 14.59
CA ALA A 87 -29.07 4.96 14.54
C ALA A 87 -28.99 5.60 13.14
N ARG A 88 -27.84 5.49 12.46
CA ARG A 88 -27.66 5.93 11.07
C ARG A 88 -28.57 5.17 10.12
N HIS A 89 -28.65 3.84 10.27
CA HIS A 89 -29.54 3.01 9.48
C HIS A 89 -31.01 3.39 9.65
N LEU A 90 -31.46 3.73 10.87
CA LEU A 90 -32.82 4.22 11.10
C LEU A 90 -33.12 5.54 10.39
N LEU A 91 -32.12 6.40 10.22
CA LEU A 91 -32.23 7.66 9.48
C LEU A 91 -32.22 7.45 7.94
N GLY A 92 -31.93 6.22 7.50
CA GLY A 92 -31.74 5.86 6.09
C GLY A 92 -30.37 6.29 5.54
N LEU A 93 -29.37 6.41 6.41
CA LEU A 93 -27.98 6.64 6.05
C LEU A 93 -27.21 5.32 6.02
N ALA A 94 -26.10 5.28 5.28
CA ALA A 94 -25.14 4.20 5.41
C ALA A 94 -24.53 4.20 6.84
N ALA A 95 -24.02 3.04 7.26
CA ALA A 95 -23.13 2.94 8.42
C ALA A 95 -22.10 4.07 8.38
N SER A 96 -21.70 4.55 9.55
CA SER A 96 -20.60 5.48 9.66
C SER A 96 -19.48 4.88 8.86
N ARG A 97 -19.09 5.52 7.75
CA ARG A 97 -17.72 5.34 7.28
C ARG A 97 -16.97 5.73 8.50
N GLU A 98 -16.43 4.75 9.22
CA GLU A 98 -15.46 4.99 10.26
C GLU A 98 -14.64 6.13 9.70
N ARG A 99 -14.79 7.30 10.32
CA ARG A 99 -13.62 8.09 10.55
C ARG A 99 -12.77 7.14 11.42
N ARG A 100 -12.10 6.15 10.79
CA ARG A 100 -10.66 6.16 10.79
C ARG A 100 -10.42 7.62 10.61
N ALA A 101 -10.08 8.28 11.71
CA ALA A 101 -9.45 9.56 11.59
C ALA A 101 -8.57 9.42 10.33
N GLY A 102 -8.51 10.46 9.51
CA GLY A 102 -7.18 10.78 9.05
C GLY A 102 -6.37 10.91 10.34
N GLY A 103 -5.91 9.78 10.89
CA GLY A 103 -4.85 9.73 11.85
C GLY A 103 -3.80 10.51 11.11
N ALA A 104 -3.28 11.53 11.79
CA ALA A 104 -2.00 12.10 11.45
C ALA A 104 -1.19 11.02 10.75
N ALA A 105 -0.80 11.29 9.49
CA ALA A 105 -0.09 10.35 8.63
C ALA A 105 0.63 9.31 9.49
N PHE A 106 0.30 8.01 9.35
CA PHE A 106 0.88 6.97 10.21
C PHE A 106 2.35 7.28 10.39
N ASP A 107 2.79 7.43 11.65
CA ASP A 107 4.21 7.63 11.89
C ASP A 107 4.92 6.46 11.20
N LEU A 108 5.83 6.77 10.28
CA LEU A 108 6.61 5.74 9.58
C LEU A 108 7.31 4.83 10.61
N ALA A 109 7.60 5.35 11.81
CA ALA A 109 8.14 4.58 12.93
C ALA A 109 7.13 3.61 13.58
N ALA A 110 5.82 3.81 13.43
CA ALA A 110 4.79 2.93 13.98
C ALA A 110 4.61 1.64 13.14
N PHE A 111 4.89 1.70 11.83
CA PHE A 111 4.82 0.55 10.92
C PHE A 111 5.95 0.60 9.86
N PRO A 112 7.23 0.54 10.26
CA PRO A 112 8.35 0.72 9.34
C PRO A 112 8.54 -0.53 8.48
N GLU A 113 7.77 -0.65 7.40
CA GLU A 113 8.12 -1.60 6.34
C GLU A 113 9.38 -1.11 5.62
N VAL A 114 9.46 0.18 5.30
CA VAL A 114 10.69 0.79 4.77
C VAL A 114 11.64 1.09 5.92
N VAL A 115 12.60 0.21 6.14
CA VAL A 115 13.53 0.31 7.27
C VAL A 115 14.82 1.07 6.93
N ARG A 116 15.15 1.18 5.64
CA ARG A 116 16.34 1.88 5.16
C ARG A 116 16.18 2.29 3.70
N VAL A 117 16.72 3.46 3.36
CA VAL A 117 16.84 3.94 1.98
C VAL A 117 18.33 4.12 1.67
N TYR A 118 18.79 3.55 0.58
CA TYR A 118 20.15 3.71 0.07
C TYR A 118 20.12 4.60 -1.15
N GLN A 119 21.18 5.37 -1.35
CA GLN A 119 21.31 6.23 -2.52
C GLN A 119 21.33 5.43 -3.83
N ALA A 120 21.95 4.25 -3.83
CA ALA A 120 22.08 3.37 -4.98
C ALA A 120 22.27 1.90 -4.56
N GLN A 121 22.25 0.98 -5.52
CA GLN A 121 22.49 -0.46 -5.27
C GLN A 121 23.86 -0.73 -4.63
N SER A 122 24.91 -0.02 -5.05
CA SER A 122 26.27 -0.20 -4.54
C SER A 122 26.35 0.06 -3.03
N SER A 123 25.62 1.05 -2.52
CA SER A 123 25.54 1.36 -1.10
C SER A 123 24.82 0.29 -0.26
N ALA A 124 24.01 -0.56 -0.90
CA ALA A 124 23.30 -1.67 -0.27
C ALA A 124 24.00 -3.03 -0.46
N ALA A 125 25.12 -3.08 -1.17
CA ALA A 125 25.69 -4.31 -1.71
C ALA A 125 26.04 -5.34 -0.63
N GLU A 126 26.75 -4.91 0.42
CA GLU A 126 27.16 -5.79 1.54
C GLU A 126 25.94 -6.38 2.25
N GLU A 127 24.90 -5.58 2.49
CA GLU A 127 23.70 -6.01 3.19
C GLU A 127 22.86 -6.96 2.34
N ILE A 128 22.71 -6.68 1.04
CA ILE A 128 22.06 -7.60 0.08
C ILE A 128 22.79 -8.95 0.07
N GLN A 129 24.12 -8.93 0.00
CA GLN A 129 24.93 -10.16 0.00
C GLN A 129 24.80 -10.93 1.31
N GLN A 130 24.83 -10.26 2.45
CA GLN A 130 24.65 -10.90 3.75
C GLN A 130 23.29 -11.60 3.85
N GLN A 131 22.22 -10.94 3.42
CA GLN A 131 20.87 -11.52 3.40
C GLN A 131 20.78 -12.71 2.43
N ALA A 132 21.29 -12.56 1.20
CA ALA A 132 21.27 -13.63 0.20
C ALA A 132 22.05 -14.88 0.65
N ARG A 133 23.14 -14.71 1.42
CA ARG A 133 23.90 -15.83 2.01
C ARG A 133 23.12 -16.60 3.07
N ALA A 134 22.22 -15.95 3.81
CA ALA A 134 21.36 -16.61 4.79
C ALA A 134 20.04 -17.16 4.20
N ALA A 135 19.64 -16.65 3.02
CA ALA A 135 18.31 -16.91 2.47
C ALA A 135 18.04 -18.36 2.05
N THR A 136 16.76 -18.75 2.09
CA THR A 136 16.25 -20.00 1.50
C THR A 136 15.53 -19.76 0.17
N GLU A 137 15.01 -18.55 -0.04
CA GLU A 137 14.41 -18.13 -1.28
C GLU A 137 15.03 -16.81 -1.77
N LEU A 138 15.32 -16.73 -3.06
CA LEU A 138 15.85 -15.55 -3.73
C LEU A 138 15.05 -15.24 -5.00
N ASP A 139 14.40 -14.09 -5.04
CA ASP A 139 13.74 -13.59 -6.25
C ASP A 139 14.46 -12.38 -6.82
N VAL A 140 14.65 -12.33 -8.14
CA VAL A 140 15.27 -11.21 -8.84
C VAL A 140 14.38 -10.77 -9.99
N LEU A 141 13.95 -9.50 -9.99
CA LEU A 141 13.32 -8.83 -11.12
C LEU A 141 14.30 -7.80 -11.68
N ALA A 142 14.72 -8.00 -12.93
CA ALA A 142 15.67 -7.12 -13.60
C ALA A 142 15.33 -6.97 -15.08
N VAL A 143 15.92 -5.97 -15.74
CA VAL A 143 15.90 -5.89 -17.21
C VAL A 143 16.86 -6.94 -17.77
N ARG A 144 18.18 -6.72 -17.60
CA ARG A 144 19.22 -7.63 -18.10
C ARG A 144 19.81 -8.57 -17.06
N GLY A 145 19.88 -8.18 -15.78
CA GLY A 145 20.43 -9.01 -14.71
C GLY A 145 21.95 -9.26 -14.74
N LEU A 146 22.69 -8.78 -15.74
CA LEU A 146 24.14 -9.05 -15.89
C LEU A 146 24.95 -8.75 -14.64
N GLY A 147 25.00 -7.49 -14.16
CA GLY A 147 25.77 -7.13 -12.96
C GLY A 147 25.12 -7.55 -11.63
N LEU A 148 23.90 -8.09 -11.68
CA LEU A 148 23.20 -8.58 -10.52
C LEU A 148 23.50 -10.05 -10.24
N ILE A 149 23.50 -10.88 -11.27
CA ILE A 149 23.59 -12.34 -11.11
C ILE A 149 24.32 -13.05 -12.27
N GLY A 150 24.43 -12.42 -13.43
CA GLY A 150 24.93 -13.05 -14.66
C GLY A 150 26.45 -13.14 -14.77
N LEU A 151 27.21 -12.18 -14.24
CA LEU A 151 28.67 -12.14 -14.33
C LEU A 151 29.36 -12.72 -13.09
N ASN A 152 30.64 -13.07 -13.20
CA ASN A 152 31.43 -13.65 -12.10
C ASN A 152 31.58 -12.70 -10.89
N ASP A 153 31.69 -11.40 -11.17
CA ASP A 153 31.80 -10.29 -10.22
C ASP A 153 30.43 -9.67 -9.88
N SER A 154 29.33 -10.30 -10.31
CA SER A 154 28.00 -9.77 -10.02
C SER A 154 27.66 -9.81 -8.55
N LEU A 155 26.82 -8.87 -8.14
CA LEU A 155 26.41 -8.65 -6.75
C LEU A 155 26.05 -9.95 -6.02
N LEU A 156 25.21 -10.79 -6.64
CA LEU A 156 24.67 -12.00 -6.02
C LEU A 156 25.46 -13.26 -6.35
N ARG A 157 26.38 -13.23 -7.33
CA ARG A 157 27.04 -14.45 -7.85
C ARG A 157 27.78 -15.22 -6.75
N ALA A 158 28.48 -14.50 -5.87
CA ALA A 158 29.22 -15.10 -4.76
C ALA A 158 28.32 -15.65 -3.62
N CYS A 159 27.02 -15.43 -3.69
CA CYS A 159 26.03 -15.90 -2.71
C CYS A 159 25.28 -17.16 -3.17
N LEU A 160 25.42 -17.53 -4.45
CA LEU A 160 24.74 -18.69 -5.02
C LEU A 160 25.48 -20.00 -4.73
N PRO A 161 24.77 -21.14 -4.67
CA PRO A 161 25.38 -22.45 -4.51
C PRO A 161 26.41 -22.72 -5.61
N ARG A 162 27.56 -23.28 -5.22
CA ARG A 162 28.62 -23.70 -6.16
C ARG A 162 28.65 -25.21 -6.39
N GLU A 163 27.85 -25.97 -5.64
CA GLU A 163 27.83 -27.42 -5.65
C GLU A 163 26.40 -27.95 -5.65
N ARG A 164 26.20 -29.08 -6.33
CA ARG A 164 24.90 -29.77 -6.47
C ARG A 164 24.37 -30.16 -5.09
N GLY A 165 23.15 -29.74 -4.78
CA GLY A 165 22.52 -29.96 -3.47
C GLY A 165 22.60 -28.75 -2.54
N GLY A 166 23.60 -27.88 -2.71
CA GLY A 166 23.68 -26.55 -2.09
C GLY A 166 23.25 -26.41 -0.63
N LYS A 167 22.83 -25.20 -0.24
CA LYS A 167 22.16 -24.91 1.04
C LYS A 167 20.62 -24.98 0.96
N GLY A 168 20.06 -25.57 -0.10
CA GLY A 168 18.62 -25.55 -0.36
C GLY A 168 18.06 -24.17 -0.77
N LEU A 169 18.86 -23.31 -1.40
CA LEU A 169 18.40 -22.01 -1.91
C LEU A 169 17.65 -22.19 -3.24
N SER A 170 16.39 -21.73 -3.28
CA SER A 170 15.61 -21.62 -4.51
C SER A 170 15.74 -20.22 -5.10
N VAL A 171 16.08 -20.12 -6.39
CA VAL A 171 16.35 -18.85 -7.08
C VAL A 171 15.39 -18.68 -8.27
N ARG A 172 14.63 -17.59 -8.27
CA ARG A 172 13.75 -17.22 -9.39
C ARG A 172 14.20 -15.90 -9.99
N VAL A 173 14.44 -15.89 -11.30
CA VAL A 173 14.89 -14.69 -12.01
C VAL A 173 13.92 -14.33 -13.13
N ALA A 174 13.38 -13.13 -13.08
CA ALA A 174 12.58 -12.55 -14.15
C ALA A 174 13.42 -11.49 -14.89
N LEU A 175 13.66 -11.74 -16.18
CA LEU A 175 14.37 -10.84 -17.10
C LEU A 175 13.42 -10.29 -18.16
N LEU A 176 13.68 -9.09 -18.67
CA LEU A 176 12.86 -8.51 -19.74
C LEU A 176 13.06 -9.32 -21.02
N ASP A 177 11.99 -9.64 -21.74
CA ASP A 177 12.08 -10.42 -22.97
C ASP A 177 12.86 -9.63 -24.04
N PRO A 178 13.99 -10.17 -24.55
CA PRO A 178 14.84 -9.49 -25.54
C PRO A 178 14.16 -9.24 -26.89
N ASP A 179 13.00 -9.86 -27.11
CA ASP A 179 12.23 -9.76 -28.35
C ASP A 179 10.86 -9.08 -28.09
N SER A 180 10.80 -8.11 -27.17
CA SER A 180 9.57 -7.40 -26.79
C SER A 180 9.66 -5.89 -27.03
N ASP A 181 8.52 -5.29 -27.39
CA ASP A 181 8.39 -3.83 -27.57
C ASP A 181 8.78 -3.04 -26.29
N ALA A 182 8.59 -3.65 -25.12
CA ALA A 182 9.00 -3.08 -23.84
C ALA A 182 10.52 -2.95 -23.72
N LEU A 183 11.29 -3.86 -24.33
CA LEU A 183 12.74 -3.76 -24.39
C LEU A 183 13.19 -2.62 -25.31
N ASP A 184 12.58 -2.48 -26.49
CA ASP A 184 12.87 -1.39 -27.41
C ASP A 184 12.61 -0.03 -26.75
N ARG A 185 11.45 0.09 -26.08
CA ARG A 185 11.12 1.29 -25.31
C ARG A 185 12.14 1.53 -24.20
N ARG A 186 12.53 0.49 -23.46
CA ARG A 186 13.49 0.66 -22.36
C ARG A 186 14.88 1.05 -22.84
N ALA A 187 15.33 0.50 -23.96
CA ALA A 187 16.60 0.86 -24.58
C ALA A 187 16.62 2.34 -24.97
N ALA A 188 15.54 2.83 -25.58
CA ALA A 188 15.37 4.24 -25.91
C ALA A 188 15.39 5.15 -24.67
N GLU A 189 14.76 4.74 -23.56
CA GLU A 189 14.72 5.50 -22.29
C GLU A 189 16.09 5.72 -21.65
N ILE A 190 17.08 4.87 -21.94
CA ILE A 190 18.45 4.94 -21.40
C ILE A 190 19.50 5.31 -22.44
N GLY A 191 19.10 5.59 -23.69
CA GLY A 191 20.02 5.90 -24.77
C GLY A 191 20.90 4.73 -25.23
N GLU A 192 20.46 3.49 -25.00
CA GLU A 192 21.13 2.27 -25.49
C GLU A 192 20.43 1.76 -26.76
N SER A 193 21.13 1.06 -27.65
CA SER A 193 20.48 0.39 -28.77
C SER A 193 19.71 -0.85 -28.28
N ALA A 194 18.55 -1.12 -28.88
CA ALA A 194 17.76 -2.32 -28.57
C ALA A 194 18.57 -3.61 -28.75
N GLU A 195 19.40 -3.68 -29.79
CA GLU A 195 20.29 -4.83 -30.05
C GLU A 195 21.29 -5.06 -28.92
N SER A 196 21.92 -4.00 -28.41
CA SER A 196 22.87 -4.09 -27.29
C SER A 196 22.17 -4.57 -26.02
N LEU A 197 21.04 -3.96 -25.67
CA LEU A 197 20.29 -4.33 -24.47
C LEU A 197 19.77 -5.77 -24.54
N ALA A 198 19.21 -6.18 -25.68
CA ALA A 198 18.75 -7.54 -25.95
C ALA A 198 19.90 -8.56 -25.83
N SER A 199 21.07 -8.23 -26.38
CA SER A 199 22.26 -9.08 -26.27
C SER A 199 22.71 -9.25 -24.81
N GLY A 200 22.63 -8.17 -24.02
CA GLY A 200 22.90 -8.22 -22.58
C GLY A 200 21.96 -9.15 -21.82
N VAL A 201 20.66 -9.13 -22.12
CA VAL A 201 19.68 -10.06 -21.55
C VAL A 201 20.01 -11.52 -21.92
N ARG A 202 20.24 -11.79 -23.21
CA ARG A 202 20.55 -13.15 -23.70
C ARG A 202 21.83 -13.69 -23.06
N LEU A 203 22.84 -12.85 -22.88
CA LEU A 203 24.07 -13.22 -22.19
C LEU A 203 23.82 -13.59 -20.72
N ALA A 204 23.03 -12.80 -19.99
CA ALA A 204 22.69 -13.13 -18.60
C ALA A 204 21.93 -14.45 -18.49
N GLU A 205 20.97 -14.70 -19.39
CA GLU A 205 20.24 -15.96 -19.42
C GLU A 205 21.17 -17.16 -19.70
N ALA A 206 22.12 -17.02 -20.65
CA ALA A 206 23.12 -18.05 -20.90
C ALA A 206 23.94 -18.39 -19.64
N ARG A 207 24.36 -17.37 -18.88
CA ARG A 207 25.10 -17.54 -17.61
C ARG A 207 24.28 -18.10 -16.47
N LEU A 208 22.96 -17.86 -16.46
CA LEU A 208 22.03 -18.46 -15.50
C LEU A 208 21.77 -19.94 -15.81
N ARG A 209 21.79 -20.32 -17.09
CA ARG A 209 21.66 -21.73 -17.51
C ARG A 209 22.80 -22.59 -16.94
N GLU A 210 24.03 -22.08 -17.00
CA GLU A 210 25.19 -22.72 -16.37
C GLU A 210 25.01 -22.92 -14.85
N LEU A 211 24.28 -22.03 -14.17
CA LEU A 211 24.00 -22.16 -12.73
C LEU A 211 22.89 -23.16 -12.42
N ALA A 212 21.89 -23.29 -13.30
CA ALA A 212 20.79 -24.23 -13.12
C ALA A 212 21.26 -25.70 -13.15
N ASP A 213 22.42 -25.98 -13.76
CA ASP A 213 23.03 -27.32 -13.74
C ASP A 213 23.50 -27.75 -12.33
N VAL A 214 23.79 -26.77 -11.47
CA VAL A 214 24.37 -26.97 -10.13
C VAL A 214 23.46 -26.52 -8.97
N GLY A 215 22.38 -25.78 -9.23
CA GLY A 215 21.47 -25.26 -8.22
C GLY A 215 20.02 -25.15 -8.68
N ASP A 216 19.11 -24.86 -7.74
CA ASP A 216 17.70 -24.63 -8.04
C ASP A 216 17.50 -23.20 -8.56
N VAL A 217 17.74 -23.02 -9.86
CA VAL A 217 17.62 -21.73 -10.56
C VAL A 217 16.57 -21.86 -11.65
N SER A 218 15.56 -21.00 -11.60
CA SER A 218 14.53 -20.90 -12.63
C SER A 218 14.50 -19.49 -13.22
N VAL A 219 14.30 -19.39 -14.53
CA VAL A 219 14.36 -18.10 -15.25
C VAL A 219 13.12 -17.90 -16.11
N TRP A 220 12.60 -16.68 -16.11
CA TRP A 220 11.44 -16.24 -16.87
C TRP A 220 11.74 -14.98 -17.68
N ARG A 221 11.09 -14.87 -18.83
CA ARG A 221 11.03 -13.66 -19.66
C ARG A 221 9.67 -13.00 -19.54
N TYR A 222 9.64 -11.79 -18.98
CA TYR A 222 8.42 -10.97 -18.91
C TYR A 222 8.41 -9.92 -20.02
N ARG A 223 7.21 -9.49 -20.44
CA ARG A 223 7.03 -8.56 -21.57
C ARG A 223 6.43 -7.21 -21.17
N MET A 224 6.02 -7.04 -19.91
CA MET A 224 5.52 -5.75 -19.42
C MET A 224 6.66 -4.74 -19.28
N LEU A 225 6.34 -3.45 -19.46
CA LEU A 225 7.32 -2.38 -19.29
C LEU A 225 7.89 -2.41 -17.86
N PRO A 226 9.22 -2.47 -17.69
CA PRO A 226 9.83 -2.54 -16.37
C PRO A 226 9.72 -1.19 -15.67
N THR A 227 8.98 -1.16 -14.57
CA THR A 227 8.87 0.02 -13.69
C THR A 227 9.63 -0.17 -12.38
N TRP A 228 9.76 -1.42 -11.94
CA TRP A 228 10.42 -1.79 -10.70
C TRP A 228 11.53 -2.81 -10.96
N ARG A 229 12.59 -2.70 -10.16
CA ARG A 229 13.59 -3.73 -9.95
C ARG A 229 13.47 -4.23 -8.52
N LEU A 230 13.76 -5.51 -8.32
CA LEU A 230 13.55 -6.14 -7.03
C LEU A 230 14.58 -7.24 -6.79
N ILE A 231 15.07 -7.31 -5.56
CA ILE A 231 15.80 -8.46 -5.01
C ILE A 231 15.06 -8.85 -3.73
N ARG A 232 14.47 -10.05 -3.67
CA ARG A 232 13.85 -10.59 -2.46
C ARG A 232 14.73 -11.67 -1.87
N THR A 233 14.87 -11.66 -0.55
CA THR A 233 15.47 -12.74 0.24
C THR A 233 14.53 -13.04 1.39
N ASP A 234 13.86 -14.20 1.35
CA ASP A 234 12.82 -14.60 2.31
C ASP A 234 11.86 -13.42 2.59
N GLY A 235 11.80 -12.92 3.83
CA GLY A 235 10.96 -11.78 4.28
C GLY A 235 11.54 -10.37 4.06
N THR A 236 12.57 -10.21 3.24
CA THR A 236 13.20 -8.92 2.94
C THR A 236 13.19 -8.62 1.44
N LEU A 237 12.93 -7.38 1.08
CA LEU A 237 12.94 -6.87 -0.28
C LEU A 237 13.87 -5.67 -0.39
N PHE A 238 14.61 -5.60 -1.49
CA PHE A 238 15.31 -4.41 -1.94
C PHE A 238 14.70 -3.97 -3.26
N VAL A 239 14.02 -2.83 -3.24
CA VAL A 239 13.22 -2.35 -4.37
C VAL A 239 13.75 -1.01 -4.85
N GLY A 240 13.91 -0.88 -6.16
CA GLY A 240 14.25 0.38 -6.84
C GLY A 240 13.38 0.56 -8.06
N ALA A 241 13.39 1.75 -8.65
CA ALA A 241 12.56 2.08 -9.80
C ALA A 241 13.42 2.27 -11.06
N PHE A 242 12.86 1.87 -12.20
CA PHE A 242 13.35 2.30 -13.50
C PHE A 242 12.62 3.58 -13.91
N ASP A 243 13.34 4.55 -14.49
CA ASP A 243 12.74 5.74 -15.09
C ASP A 243 13.51 6.14 -16.36
N ALA A 244 12.97 7.08 -17.12
CA ALA A 244 13.65 7.71 -18.24
C ALA A 244 14.86 8.51 -17.73
N GLY A 245 16.06 8.18 -18.22
CA GLY A 245 17.29 8.91 -17.89
C GLY A 245 18.16 8.34 -16.76
N TRP A 246 17.76 7.26 -16.07
CA TRP A 246 18.68 6.52 -15.20
C TRP A 246 18.48 5.02 -15.27
N GLU A 247 19.55 4.27 -15.05
CA GLU A 247 19.45 2.83 -14.86
C GLU A 247 18.94 2.49 -13.46
N GLY A 248 18.25 1.35 -13.32
CA GLY A 248 17.71 0.97 -12.01
C GLY A 248 18.80 0.76 -10.94
N HIS A 249 20.08 0.60 -11.28
CA HIS A 249 21.14 0.48 -10.27
C HIS A 249 21.58 1.82 -9.67
N GLU A 250 21.22 2.92 -10.32
CA GLU A 250 21.48 4.30 -9.91
C GLU A 250 20.30 4.90 -9.12
N SER A 251 19.11 4.28 -9.20
CA SER A 251 17.95 4.70 -8.41
C SER A 251 18.15 4.44 -6.92
N ALA A 252 17.53 5.28 -6.09
CA ALA A 252 17.41 5.00 -4.66
C ALA A 252 16.80 3.61 -4.42
N LEU A 253 17.39 2.87 -3.48
CA LEU A 253 16.98 1.51 -3.16
C LEU A 253 16.33 1.48 -1.78
N TYR A 254 15.12 0.95 -1.71
CA TYR A 254 14.35 0.86 -0.49
C TYR A 254 14.44 -0.56 0.06
N LYS A 255 14.93 -0.70 1.28
CA LYS A 255 14.84 -1.96 2.03
C LYS A 255 13.47 -2.04 2.68
N VAL A 256 12.68 -3.00 2.25
CA VAL A 256 11.33 -3.26 2.70
C VAL A 256 11.28 -4.61 3.42
N MET A 257 10.79 -4.64 4.66
CA MET A 257 10.68 -5.85 5.48
C MET A 257 9.23 -6.34 5.55
N GLU A 258 9.04 -7.64 5.60
CA GLU A 258 7.75 -8.24 5.90
C GLU A 258 7.30 -7.87 7.31
N THR A 259 6.06 -7.40 7.44
CA THR A 259 5.41 -7.17 8.73
C THR A 259 3.98 -7.75 8.71
N PRO A 260 3.38 -8.07 9.88
CA PRO A 260 2.06 -8.72 9.94
C PRO A 260 0.93 -7.97 9.23
N HIS A 261 1.01 -6.63 9.18
CA HIS A 261 -0.03 -5.75 8.63
C HIS A 261 0.49 -4.82 7.52
N GLY A 262 1.74 -4.98 7.10
CA GLY A 262 2.38 -4.14 6.11
C GLY A 262 1.92 -4.42 4.67
N PRO A 263 1.47 -3.40 3.92
CA PRO A 263 1.08 -3.56 2.52
C PRO A 263 2.25 -3.61 1.53
N LEU A 264 3.40 -3.00 1.80
CA LEU A 264 4.47 -2.81 0.82
C LEU A 264 5.15 -4.13 0.46
N TYR A 265 5.62 -4.89 1.46
CA TYR A 265 6.28 -6.16 1.18
C TYR A 265 5.35 -7.12 0.44
N ARG A 266 4.10 -7.23 0.93
CA ARG A 266 3.07 -8.08 0.33
C ARG A 266 2.69 -7.64 -1.08
N GLY A 267 2.61 -6.33 -1.32
CA GLY A 267 2.31 -5.74 -2.61
C GLY A 267 3.39 -6.06 -3.64
N PHE A 268 4.66 -5.84 -3.30
CA PHE A 268 5.79 -6.17 -4.17
C PHE A 268 5.92 -7.66 -4.42
N ARG A 269 5.72 -8.51 -3.40
CA ARG A 269 5.69 -9.97 -3.57
C ARG A 269 4.58 -10.37 -4.54
N ARG A 270 3.36 -9.86 -4.36
CA ARG A 270 2.22 -10.14 -5.26
C ARG A 270 2.49 -9.65 -6.69
N MET A 271 3.13 -8.50 -6.85
CA MET A 271 3.54 -8.00 -8.16
C MET A 271 4.54 -8.94 -8.82
N PHE A 272 5.57 -9.40 -8.11
CA PHE A 272 6.53 -10.37 -8.63
C PHE A 272 5.85 -11.67 -9.07
N GLU A 273 4.94 -12.22 -8.26
CA GLU A 273 4.17 -13.41 -8.65
C GLU A 273 3.33 -13.17 -9.91
N ALA A 274 2.68 -12.01 -10.04
CA ALA A 274 1.92 -11.66 -11.24
C ALA A 274 2.82 -11.57 -12.48
N VAL A 275 4.04 -11.04 -12.34
CA VAL A 275 5.05 -11.02 -13.41
C VAL A 275 5.39 -12.45 -13.83
N ILE A 276 5.71 -13.33 -12.87
CA ILE A 276 6.09 -14.72 -13.15
C ILE A 276 4.96 -15.50 -13.84
N VAL A 277 3.72 -15.35 -13.37
CA VAL A 277 2.54 -16.01 -13.95
C VAL A 277 2.30 -15.60 -15.40
N GLY A 278 2.54 -14.32 -15.73
CA GLY A 278 2.40 -13.80 -17.09
C GLY A 278 3.64 -14.00 -17.98
N ALA A 279 4.73 -14.53 -17.45
CA ALA A 279 6.02 -14.62 -18.13
C ALA A 279 6.27 -16.03 -18.72
N ARG A 280 7.14 -16.09 -19.73
CA ARG A 280 7.57 -17.36 -20.34
C ARG A 280 8.79 -17.90 -19.61
N ARG A 281 8.69 -19.10 -19.03
CA ARG A 281 9.85 -19.79 -18.44
C ARG A 281 10.86 -20.21 -19.53
N THR A 282 12.15 -20.01 -19.27
CA THR A 282 13.25 -20.33 -20.20
C THR A 282 14.29 -21.28 -19.62
N ILE A 283 14.36 -21.38 -18.29
CA ILE A 283 15.18 -22.31 -17.51
C ILE A 283 14.31 -22.87 -16.39
#